data_AF-A0A2T9JH15-F1
#
_entry.id   AF-A0A2T9JH15-F1
#
_cell.length_a   1.000
_cell.length_b   1.000
_cell.length_c   1.000
_cell.angle_alpha   90.00
_cell.angle_beta   90.00
_cell.angle_gamma   90.00
#
_symmetry.space_group_name_H-M   'P 1'
#
loop_
_entity.id
_entity.type
_entity.pdbx_description
1 polymer ?
#
loop_
_entity_poly.entity_id
_entity_poly.type
_entity_poly.pdbx_seq_one_letter_code
_entity_poly.pdbx_strand_id
1 'polypeptide(L)'
;MSFDHALRLTEALLALALVQQSLEHLRAFRHERFLFGVRIVLCLLVLVGVASPWPLVALAGLSLLILQRFQGPYNGGSDRLGLLALWCVTLARVLPVEQWRELAFGYLGVQLMLSYFISGWVKIVNPDWRRGVALRQVFAFSAYPVAESLRGWAGRPRLLVAMSWAVMLFELAFPLTMISQPSLIVGLVVAATFHLVNACLFGLNRFFWTWLAAYPAILWLQQRLF
;
A
#
# COMPACT_ATOMS: atom_id res chain seq x y z
N MET A 1 2.82 -19.17 -9.52
CA MET A 1 3.62 -18.64 -8.40
C MET A 1 3.20 -19.39 -7.15
N SER A 2 4.10 -20.15 -6.55
CA SER A 2 3.77 -20.92 -5.34
C SER A 2 3.51 -20.00 -4.14
N PHE A 3 2.80 -20.50 -3.14
CA PHE A 3 2.52 -19.79 -1.88
C PHE A 3 3.80 -19.25 -1.21
N ASP A 4 4.82 -20.09 -0.98
CA ASP A 4 6.03 -19.66 -0.27
C ASP A 4 6.82 -18.57 -1.00
N HIS A 5 6.92 -18.65 -2.33
CA HIS A 5 7.53 -17.60 -3.15
C HIS A 5 6.74 -16.29 -3.07
N ALA A 6 5.42 -16.33 -3.17
CA ALA A 6 4.57 -15.14 -3.08
C ALA A 6 4.69 -14.50 -1.69
N LEU A 7 4.61 -15.30 -0.63
CA LEU A 7 4.75 -14.85 0.74
C LEU A 7 6.13 -14.23 0.97
N ARG A 8 7.21 -14.90 0.52
CA ARG A 8 8.57 -14.41 0.68
C ARG A 8 8.81 -13.09 -0.07
N LEU A 9 8.26 -12.96 -1.27
CA LEU A 9 8.37 -11.72 -2.05
C LEU A 9 7.62 -10.57 -1.37
N THR A 10 6.40 -10.81 -0.87
CA THR A 10 5.64 -9.83 -0.08
C THR A 10 6.42 -9.38 1.17
N GLU A 11 7.03 -10.32 1.91
CA GLU A 11 7.86 -9.99 3.08
C GLU A 11 9.03 -9.09 2.73
N ALA A 12 9.77 -9.42 1.66
CA ALA A 12 10.92 -8.64 1.23
C ALA A 12 10.52 -7.23 0.79
N LEU A 13 9.50 -7.12 -0.06
CA LEU A 13 8.99 -5.82 -0.52
C LEU A 13 8.45 -4.98 0.63
N LEU A 14 7.71 -5.59 1.56
CA LEU A 14 7.20 -4.91 2.75
C LEU A 14 8.32 -4.45 3.66
N ALA A 15 9.34 -5.29 3.90
CA ALA A 15 10.50 -4.92 4.71
C ALA A 15 11.28 -3.75 4.08
N LEU A 16 11.45 -3.72 2.75
CA LEU A 16 12.06 -2.58 2.05
C LEU A 16 11.22 -1.30 2.20
N ALA A 17 9.89 -1.39 2.06
CA ALA A 17 8.99 -0.25 2.28
C ALA A 17 9.08 0.28 3.72
N LEU A 18 9.11 -0.62 4.71
CA LEU A 18 9.25 -0.25 6.13
C LEU A 18 10.62 0.33 6.44
N VAL A 19 11.71 -0.15 5.82
CA VAL A 19 13.05 0.45 5.95
C VAL A 19 13.03 1.87 5.41
N GLN A 20 12.54 2.08 4.18
CA GLN A 20 12.43 3.40 3.56
C GLN A 20 11.72 4.39 4.49
N GLN A 21 10.55 4.01 5.01
CA GLN A 21 9.80 4.84 5.95
C GLN A 21 10.57 5.10 7.26
N SER A 22 11.33 4.11 7.76
CA SER A 22 12.08 4.23 9.01
C SER A 22 13.25 5.20 8.90
N LEU A 23 13.88 5.28 7.73
CA LEU A 23 14.99 6.19 7.47
C LEU A 23 14.58 7.66 7.66
N GLU A 24 13.32 8.00 7.39
CA GLU A 24 12.78 9.35 7.59
C GLU A 24 12.81 9.78 9.07
N HIS A 25 12.69 8.83 10.00
CA HIS A 25 12.66 9.10 11.43
C HIS A 25 14.03 9.03 12.10
N LEU A 26 15.11 8.73 11.37
CA LEU A 26 16.47 8.71 11.94
C LEU A 26 16.98 10.10 12.32
N ARG A 27 16.38 11.16 11.78
CA ARG A 27 16.65 12.56 12.15
C ARG A 27 15.67 13.13 13.18
N ALA A 28 14.73 12.32 13.67
CA ALA A 28 13.68 12.75 14.60
C ALA A 28 14.16 12.70 16.08
N PHE A 29 13.22 12.86 17.02
CA PHE A 29 13.48 12.81 18.46
C PHE A 29 14.07 11.46 18.91
N ARG A 30 14.83 11.47 20.02
CA ARG A 30 15.56 10.28 20.53
C ARG A 30 14.70 9.01 20.61
N HIS A 31 13.47 9.14 21.11
CA HIS A 31 12.55 8.01 21.29
C HIS A 31 12.08 7.42 19.94
N GLU A 32 11.80 8.26 18.94
CA GLU A 32 11.44 7.80 17.60
C GLU A 32 12.62 7.11 16.92
N ARG A 33 13.82 7.69 17.03
CA ARG A 33 15.04 7.06 16.47
C ARG A 33 15.26 5.65 17.00
N PHE A 34 14.95 5.40 18.27
CA PHE A 34 15.02 4.06 18.85
C PHE A 34 13.99 3.12 18.22
N LEU A 35 12.70 3.50 18.20
CA LEU A 35 11.63 2.68 17.63
C LEU A 35 11.92 2.32 16.16
N PHE A 36 12.26 3.32 15.35
CA PHE A 36 12.53 3.12 13.93
C PHE A 36 13.88 2.46 13.65
N GLY A 37 14.88 2.64 14.53
CA GLY A 37 16.14 1.89 14.49
C GLY A 37 15.92 0.39 14.72
N VAL A 38 15.13 0.03 15.73
CA VAL A 38 14.72 -1.37 15.98
C VAL A 38 13.94 -1.91 14.77
N ARG A 39 13.01 -1.12 14.20
CA ARG A 39 12.25 -1.52 13.01
C ARG A 39 13.18 -1.85 11.82
N ILE A 40 14.21 -1.04 11.58
CA ILE A 40 15.20 -1.29 10.52
C ILE A 40 15.92 -2.62 10.75
N VAL A 41 16.44 -2.85 11.96
CA VAL A 41 17.16 -4.11 12.28
C VAL A 41 16.27 -5.32 12.05
N LEU A 42 15.02 -5.29 12.52
CA LEU A 42 14.08 -6.38 12.30
C LEU A 42 13.75 -6.58 10.82
N CYS A 43 13.58 -5.50 10.04
CA CYS A 43 13.38 -5.60 8.60
C CYS A 43 14.59 -6.21 7.89
N LEU A 44 15.82 -5.90 8.31
CA LEU A 44 17.03 -6.51 7.76
C LEU A 44 17.08 -8.01 8.06
N LEU A 45 16.69 -8.45 9.27
CA LEU A 45 16.56 -9.87 9.58
C LEU A 45 15.52 -10.57 8.68
N VAL A 46 14.37 -9.92 8.44
CA VAL A 46 13.37 -10.40 7.49
C VAL A 46 13.96 -10.51 6.08
N LEU A 47 14.73 -9.53 5.61
CA LEU A 47 15.31 -9.52 4.25
C LEU A 47 16.37 -10.60 4.05
N VAL A 48 17.22 -10.85 5.06
CA VAL A 48 18.23 -11.92 5.01
C VAL A 48 17.58 -13.30 5.22
N GLY A 49 16.39 -13.36 5.81
CA GLY A 49 15.65 -14.61 6.04
C GLY A 49 16.11 -15.36 7.29
N VAL A 50 16.72 -14.66 8.25
CA VAL A 50 17.25 -15.25 9.50
C VAL A 50 16.23 -15.12 10.62
N ALA A 51 16.20 -16.13 11.51
CA ALA A 51 15.35 -16.17 12.71
C ALA A 51 13.82 -16.08 12.44
N SER A 52 13.38 -16.33 11.20
CA SER A 52 11.95 -16.42 10.88
C SER A 52 11.25 -17.46 11.76
N PRO A 53 10.04 -17.17 12.32
CA PRO A 53 9.19 -16.02 12.05
C PRO A 53 9.34 -14.85 13.04
N TRP A 54 10.25 -14.93 14.01
CA TRP A 54 10.33 -13.99 15.13
C TRP A 54 10.50 -12.51 14.74
N PRO A 55 11.30 -12.13 13.72
CA PRO A 55 11.38 -10.75 13.26
C PRO A 55 10.03 -10.19 12.80
N LEU A 56 9.16 -10.98 12.17
CA LEU A 56 7.83 -10.55 11.75
C LEU A 56 6.91 -10.33 12.96
N VAL A 57 6.93 -11.25 13.92
CA VAL A 57 6.18 -11.12 15.17
C VAL A 57 6.62 -9.87 15.95
N ALA A 58 7.94 -9.65 16.05
CA ALA A 58 8.51 -8.47 16.69
C ALA A 58 8.15 -7.19 15.93
N LEU A 59 8.15 -7.19 14.59
CA LEU A 59 7.68 -6.06 13.79
C LEU A 59 6.19 -5.78 14.03
N ALA A 60 5.35 -6.81 14.08
CA ALA A 60 3.93 -6.67 14.37
C ALA A 60 3.70 -6.05 15.75
N GLY A 61 4.39 -6.51 16.79
CA GLY A 61 4.36 -5.91 18.12
C GLY A 61 4.88 -4.46 18.15
N LEU A 62 6.02 -4.20 17.52
CA LEU A 62 6.60 -2.86 17.39
C LEU A 62 5.66 -1.89 16.66
N SER A 63 4.89 -2.38 15.69
CA SER A 63 3.91 -1.59 14.96
C SER A 63 2.79 -1.04 15.86
N LEU A 64 2.42 -1.78 16.93
CA LEU A 64 1.46 -1.31 17.93
C LEU A 64 2.02 -0.16 18.77
N LEU A 65 3.31 -0.24 19.13
CA LEU A 65 4.00 0.85 19.85
C LEU A 65 4.11 2.11 18.97
N ILE A 66 4.39 1.93 17.68
CA ILE A 66 4.42 3.03 16.71
C ILE A 66 3.02 3.65 16.57
N LEU A 67 1.97 2.84 16.45
CA LEU A 67 0.58 3.33 16.43
C LEU A 67 0.23 4.14 17.68
N GLN A 68 0.60 3.66 18.87
CA GLN A 68 0.39 4.38 20.13
C GLN A 68 1.13 5.72 20.14
N ARG A 69 2.39 5.74 19.67
CA ARG A 69 3.22 6.94 19.61
C ARG A 69 2.63 8.03 18.72
N PHE A 70 2.01 7.66 17.60
CA PHE A 70 1.43 8.59 16.63
C PHE A 70 -0.11 8.73 16.74
N GLN A 71 -0.73 8.14 17.76
CA GLN A 71 -2.19 8.16 17.96
C GLN A 71 -2.97 7.60 16.76
N GLY A 72 -2.42 6.57 16.12
CA GLY A 72 -2.99 5.91 14.95
C GLY A 72 -2.09 5.94 13.71
N PRO A 73 -2.63 5.54 12.54
CA PRO A 73 -1.90 5.57 11.27
C PRO A 73 -1.58 7.00 10.85
N TYR A 74 -0.32 7.40 10.98
CA TYR A 74 0.15 8.77 10.75
C TYR A 74 0.05 9.18 9.28
N ASN A 75 0.31 8.27 8.35
CA ASN A 75 0.34 8.53 6.88
C ASN A 75 -0.91 7.99 6.17
N GLY A 76 -2.03 7.92 6.89
CA GLY A 76 -3.33 7.53 6.35
C GLY A 76 -3.33 6.13 5.75
N GLY A 77 -3.73 6.02 4.48
CA GLY A 77 -3.94 4.74 3.79
C GLY A 77 -2.68 3.86 3.72
N SER A 78 -1.49 4.47 3.58
CA SER A 78 -0.24 3.71 3.45
C SER A 78 0.12 2.95 4.72
N ASP A 79 0.02 3.59 5.87
CA ASP A 79 0.24 2.93 7.14
C ASP A 79 -0.82 1.83 7.37
N ARG A 80 -2.09 2.07 7.01
CA ARG A 80 -3.17 1.07 7.15
C ARG A 80 -2.90 -0.19 6.33
N LEU A 81 -2.57 -0.04 5.04
CA LEU A 81 -2.26 -1.20 4.18
C LEU A 81 -0.96 -1.89 4.60
N GLY A 82 0.07 -1.13 4.99
CA GLY A 82 1.35 -1.69 5.45
C GLY A 82 1.20 -2.51 6.74
N LEU A 83 0.39 -2.01 7.68
CA LEU A 83 0.04 -2.74 8.90
C LEU A 83 -0.76 -4.00 8.59
N LEU A 84 -1.79 -3.89 7.75
CA LEU A 84 -2.58 -5.03 7.31
C LEU A 84 -1.68 -6.10 6.66
N ALA A 85 -0.81 -5.70 5.74
CA ALA A 85 0.14 -6.60 5.09
C ALA A 85 1.06 -7.27 6.10
N LEU A 86 1.63 -6.51 7.05
CA LEU A 86 2.50 -7.02 8.11
C LEU A 86 1.80 -8.09 8.95
N TRP A 87 0.56 -7.85 9.37
CA TRP A 87 -0.21 -8.82 10.14
C TRP A 87 -0.56 -10.05 9.30
N CYS A 88 -0.95 -9.88 8.04
CA CYS A 88 -1.26 -11.00 7.15
C CYS A 88 -0.03 -11.91 6.92
N VAL A 89 1.14 -11.34 6.62
CA VAL A 89 2.36 -12.15 6.43
C VAL A 89 2.85 -12.78 7.74
N THR A 90 2.69 -12.08 8.86
CA THR A 90 3.02 -12.64 10.18
C THR A 90 2.14 -13.85 10.48
N LEU A 91 0.82 -13.71 10.33
CA LEU A 91 -0.15 -14.79 10.51
C LEU A 91 0.13 -15.96 9.54
N ALA A 92 0.42 -15.67 8.27
CA ALA A 92 0.78 -16.68 7.28
C ALA A 92 2.06 -17.48 7.63
N ARG A 93 2.92 -16.95 8.51
CA ARG A 93 4.13 -17.64 8.99
C ARG A 93 3.94 -18.39 10.31
N VAL A 94 3.07 -17.93 11.19
CA VAL A 94 2.92 -18.49 12.55
C VAL A 94 1.74 -19.45 12.69
N LEU A 95 0.74 -19.37 11.81
CA LEU A 95 -0.42 -20.25 11.90
C LEU A 95 -0.03 -21.70 11.60
N PRO A 96 -0.47 -22.67 12.42
CA PRO A 96 0.00 -24.07 12.34
C PRO A 96 -0.62 -24.85 11.18
N VAL A 97 -1.75 -24.38 10.65
CA VAL A 97 -2.55 -25.07 9.63
C VAL A 97 -2.36 -24.38 8.28
N GLU A 98 -2.02 -25.14 7.24
CA GLU A 98 -1.74 -24.61 5.90
C GLU A 98 -2.90 -23.77 5.35
N GLN A 99 -4.14 -24.25 5.50
CA GLN A 99 -5.33 -23.52 5.06
C GLN A 99 -5.49 -22.16 5.76
N TRP A 100 -5.08 -22.05 7.03
CA TRP A 100 -5.14 -20.77 7.76
C TRP A 100 -4.04 -19.81 7.30
N ARG A 101 -2.88 -20.35 6.91
CA ARG A 101 -1.79 -19.57 6.31
C ARG A 101 -2.22 -19.01 4.95
N GLU A 102 -2.82 -19.86 4.11
CA GLU A 102 -3.41 -19.47 2.83
C GLU A 102 -4.52 -18.43 3.01
N LEU A 103 -5.40 -18.59 4.01
CA LEU A 103 -6.47 -17.65 4.32
C LEU A 103 -5.93 -16.28 4.73
N ALA A 104 -4.95 -16.22 5.64
CA ALA A 104 -4.35 -14.98 6.09
C ALA A 104 -3.68 -14.21 4.94
N PHE A 105 -2.97 -14.93 4.06
CA PHE A 105 -2.31 -14.32 2.91
C PHE A 105 -3.29 -13.93 1.79
N GLY A 106 -4.29 -14.77 1.51
CA GLY A 106 -5.36 -14.49 0.56
C GLY A 106 -6.21 -13.30 0.99
N TYR A 107 -6.42 -13.12 2.29
CA TYR A 107 -7.08 -11.93 2.84
C TYR A 107 -6.36 -10.64 2.43
N LEU A 108 -5.01 -10.60 2.42
CA LEU A 108 -4.27 -9.45 1.90
C LEU A 108 -4.58 -9.17 0.43
N GLY A 109 -4.64 -10.21 -0.42
CA GLY A 109 -5.00 -10.08 -1.83
C GLY A 109 -6.43 -9.53 -2.02
N VAL A 110 -7.40 -10.05 -1.27
CA VAL A 110 -8.79 -9.56 -1.27
C VAL A 110 -8.85 -8.10 -0.81
N GLN A 111 -8.14 -7.76 0.26
CA GLN A 111 -8.13 -6.39 0.80
C GLN A 111 -7.47 -5.40 -0.17
N LEU A 112 -6.45 -5.80 -0.93
CA LEU A 112 -5.87 -4.96 -1.98
C LEU A 112 -6.92 -4.66 -3.07
N MET A 113 -7.63 -5.68 -3.56
CA MET A 113 -8.71 -5.52 -4.54
C MET A 113 -9.83 -4.63 -4.00
N LEU A 114 -10.30 -4.89 -2.78
CA LEU A 114 -11.35 -4.11 -2.14
C LEU A 114 -10.92 -2.66 -1.87
N SER A 115 -9.64 -2.43 -1.57
CA SER A 115 -9.12 -1.07 -1.36
C SER A 115 -9.29 -0.21 -2.61
N TYR A 116 -9.03 -0.76 -3.80
CA TYR A 116 -9.31 -0.06 -5.05
C TYR A 116 -10.81 0.12 -5.26
N PHE A 117 -11.59 -0.95 -5.17
CA PHE A 117 -13.03 -0.89 -5.43
C PHE A 117 -13.78 0.08 -4.52
N ILE A 118 -13.58 -0.02 -3.19
CA ILE A 118 -14.23 0.83 -2.20
C ILE A 118 -13.80 2.29 -2.37
N SER A 119 -12.53 2.52 -2.70
CA SER A 119 -12.06 3.86 -3.04
C SER A 119 -12.82 4.44 -4.24
N GLY A 120 -12.96 3.67 -5.32
CA GLY A 120 -13.71 4.09 -6.52
C GLY A 120 -15.18 4.34 -6.21
N TRP A 121 -15.78 3.48 -5.39
CA TRP A 121 -17.16 3.60 -4.92
C TRP A 121 -17.41 4.89 -4.14
N VAL A 122 -16.57 5.18 -3.14
CA VAL A 122 -16.69 6.42 -2.35
C VAL A 122 -16.52 7.65 -3.24
N LYS A 123 -15.60 7.60 -4.21
CA LYS A 123 -15.39 8.69 -5.17
C LYS A 123 -16.60 8.90 -6.08
N ILE A 124 -17.16 7.84 -6.67
CA ILE A 124 -18.28 8.01 -7.63
C ILE A 124 -19.57 8.50 -6.95
N VAL A 125 -19.82 8.09 -5.70
CA VAL A 125 -20.95 8.61 -4.91
C VAL A 125 -20.77 10.10 -4.63
N ASN A 126 -19.55 10.54 -4.32
CA ASN A 126 -19.25 11.93 -4.02
C ASN A 126 -19.35 12.85 -5.27
N PRO A 127 -20.24 13.87 -5.29
CA PRO A 127 -20.41 14.76 -6.43
C PRO A 127 -19.17 15.61 -6.75
N ASP A 128 -18.28 15.84 -5.78
CA ASP A 128 -17.06 16.65 -6.00
C ASP A 128 -16.02 15.91 -6.83
N TRP A 129 -15.96 14.59 -6.72
CA TRP A 129 -15.13 13.77 -7.60
C TRP A 129 -15.70 13.75 -9.03
N ARG A 130 -17.01 13.53 -9.18
CA ARG A 130 -17.70 13.55 -10.48
C ARG A 130 -17.56 14.88 -11.22
N ARG A 131 -17.49 15.99 -10.49
CA ARG A 131 -17.30 17.35 -11.03
C ARG A 131 -15.84 17.79 -11.13
N GLY A 132 -14.87 16.93 -10.78
CA GLY A 132 -13.44 17.28 -10.79
C GLY A 132 -12.99 18.25 -9.70
N VAL A 133 -13.89 18.64 -8.79
CA VAL A 133 -13.63 19.58 -7.69
C VAL A 133 -12.65 19.00 -6.69
N ALA A 134 -12.80 17.71 -6.34
CA ALA A 134 -11.88 17.04 -5.42
C ALA A 134 -10.44 17.04 -5.95
N LEU A 135 -10.26 16.72 -7.25
CA LEU A 135 -8.94 16.71 -7.87
C LEU A 135 -8.37 18.13 -8.01
N ARG A 136 -9.21 19.13 -8.28
CA ARG A 136 -8.81 20.54 -8.24
C ARG A 136 -8.24 20.94 -6.88
N GLN A 137 -8.87 20.50 -5.79
CA GLN A 137 -8.37 20.76 -4.43
C GLN A 137 -7.02 20.07 -4.18
N VAL A 138 -6.84 18.83 -4.66
CA VAL A 138 -5.54 18.13 -4.58
C VAL A 138 -4.45 18.95 -5.27
N PHE A 139 -4.67 19.39 -6.51
CA PHE A 139 -3.68 20.21 -7.22
C PHE A 139 -3.47 21.58 -6.58
N ALA A 140 -4.51 22.22 -6.04
CA ALA A 140 -4.40 23.55 -5.44
C ALA A 140 -3.73 23.56 -4.07
N PHE A 141 -3.97 22.53 -3.25
CA PHE A 141 -3.68 22.55 -1.80
C PHE A 141 -2.75 21.43 -1.33
N SER A 142 -2.15 20.65 -2.24
CA SER A 142 -1.12 19.68 -1.84
C SER A 142 0.01 20.36 -1.08
N ALA A 143 0.31 19.84 0.12
CA ALA A 143 1.25 20.43 1.06
C ALA A 143 2.72 20.17 0.73
N TYR A 144 3.00 19.18 -0.12
CA TYR A 144 4.38 18.81 -0.45
C TYR A 144 5.00 19.78 -1.46
N PRO A 145 6.25 20.25 -1.26
CA PRO A 145 6.91 21.20 -2.16
C PRO A 145 6.97 20.76 -3.62
N VAL A 146 7.09 19.44 -3.87
CA VAL A 146 7.12 18.86 -5.22
C VAL A 146 5.83 19.14 -6.02
N ALA A 147 4.70 19.38 -5.32
CA ALA A 147 3.42 19.64 -5.94
C ALA A 147 3.17 21.13 -6.28
N GLU A 148 4.03 22.05 -5.84
CA GLU A 148 3.77 23.50 -5.98
C GLU A 148 3.74 23.95 -7.44
N SER A 149 4.65 23.42 -8.27
CA SER A 149 4.68 23.68 -9.71
C SER A 149 3.45 23.15 -10.45
N LEU A 150 2.69 22.24 -9.83
CA LEU A 150 1.48 21.64 -10.39
C LEU A 150 0.22 22.42 -10.06
N ARG A 151 0.26 23.42 -9.16
CA ARG A 151 -0.92 24.21 -8.75
C ARG A 151 -1.65 24.86 -9.94
N GLY A 152 -0.92 25.23 -11.00
CA GLY A 152 -1.51 25.76 -12.23
C GLY A 152 -2.49 24.82 -12.94
N TRP A 153 -2.40 23.51 -12.72
CA TRP A 153 -3.32 22.51 -13.27
C TRP A 153 -4.72 22.63 -12.67
N ALA A 154 -4.86 23.21 -11.48
CA ALA A 154 -6.15 23.53 -10.86
C ALA A 154 -7.02 24.44 -11.75
N GLY A 155 -6.40 25.21 -12.66
CA GLY A 155 -7.08 26.05 -13.65
C GLY A 155 -7.62 25.33 -14.89
N ARG A 156 -7.49 23.98 -14.99
CA ARG A 156 -7.87 23.19 -16.17
C ARG A 156 -9.07 22.27 -15.87
N PRO A 157 -10.30 22.78 -15.68
CA PRO A 157 -11.44 22.02 -15.17
C PRO A 157 -11.82 20.81 -16.05
N ARG A 158 -11.78 20.94 -17.37
CA ARG A 158 -12.10 19.82 -18.29
C ARG A 158 -11.12 18.65 -18.14
N LEU A 159 -9.84 18.95 -17.99
CA LEU A 159 -8.80 17.95 -17.75
C LEU A 159 -9.01 17.25 -16.40
N LEU A 160 -9.30 18.02 -15.35
CA LEU A 160 -9.52 17.47 -14.01
C LEU A 160 -10.76 16.57 -13.93
N VAL A 161 -11.84 16.92 -14.64
CA VAL A 161 -13.01 16.05 -14.77
C VAL A 161 -12.62 14.74 -15.46
N ALA A 162 -11.91 14.80 -16.59
CA ALA A 162 -11.47 13.60 -17.31
C ALA A 162 -10.57 12.70 -16.44
N MET A 163 -9.60 13.29 -15.73
CA MET A 163 -8.73 12.58 -14.80
C MET A 163 -9.51 11.95 -13.64
N SER A 164 -10.46 12.68 -13.04
CA SER A 164 -11.32 12.13 -11.98
C SER A 164 -12.10 10.91 -12.46
N TRP A 165 -12.72 10.97 -13.64
CA TRP A 165 -13.46 9.84 -14.20
C TRP A 165 -12.56 8.68 -14.54
N ALA A 166 -11.36 8.92 -15.09
CA ALA A 166 -10.38 7.87 -15.35
C ALA A 166 -10.01 7.11 -14.06
N VAL A 167 -9.74 7.82 -12.96
CA VAL A 167 -9.44 7.22 -11.66
C VAL A 167 -10.63 6.43 -11.12
N MET A 168 -11.84 7.02 -11.11
CA MET A 168 -13.03 6.34 -10.59
C MET A 168 -13.38 5.07 -11.35
N LEU A 169 -13.38 5.13 -12.70
CA LEU A 169 -13.70 3.98 -13.53
C LEU A 169 -12.67 2.87 -13.38
N PHE A 170 -11.38 3.22 -13.35
CA PHE A 170 -10.33 2.24 -13.12
C PHE A 170 -10.48 1.55 -11.75
N GLU A 171 -10.65 2.33 -10.68
CA GLU A 171 -10.81 1.80 -9.32
C GLU A 171 -12.03 0.88 -9.19
N LEU A 172 -13.17 1.27 -9.78
CA LEU A 172 -14.39 0.45 -9.80
C LEU A 172 -14.25 -0.81 -10.65
N ALA A 173 -13.53 -0.74 -11.77
CA ALA A 173 -13.30 -1.86 -12.66
C ALA A 173 -12.18 -2.81 -12.17
N PHE A 174 -11.39 -2.42 -11.17
CA PHE A 174 -10.25 -3.20 -10.70
C PHE A 174 -10.60 -4.67 -10.35
N PRO A 175 -11.72 -5.00 -9.67
CA PRO A 175 -12.08 -6.39 -9.42
C PRO A 175 -12.23 -7.24 -10.68
N LEU A 176 -12.66 -6.65 -11.80
CA LEU A 176 -12.80 -7.35 -13.09
C LEU A 176 -11.44 -7.77 -13.67
N THR A 177 -10.35 -7.15 -13.23
CA THR A 177 -9.00 -7.55 -13.66
C THR A 177 -8.64 -8.97 -13.19
N MET A 178 -9.31 -9.49 -12.15
CA MET A 178 -9.12 -10.85 -11.65
C MET A 178 -9.61 -11.95 -12.60
N ILE A 179 -10.39 -11.63 -13.63
CA ILE A 179 -10.97 -12.63 -14.57
C ILE A 179 -9.89 -13.42 -15.31
N SER A 180 -8.75 -12.79 -15.64
CA SER A 180 -7.63 -13.47 -16.30
C SER A 180 -6.29 -12.93 -15.82
N GLN A 181 -5.23 -13.75 -15.92
CA GLN A 181 -3.90 -13.31 -15.51
C GLN A 181 -3.39 -12.09 -16.32
N PRO A 182 -3.55 -12.03 -17.65
CA PRO A 182 -3.17 -10.83 -18.41
C PRO A 182 -3.91 -9.58 -17.94
N SER A 183 -5.23 -9.66 -17.70
CA SER A 183 -5.99 -8.51 -17.21
C SER A 183 -5.55 -8.04 -15.83
N LEU A 184 -5.18 -8.97 -14.93
CA LEU A 184 -4.68 -8.62 -13.61
C LEU A 184 -3.32 -7.93 -13.71
N ILE A 185 -2.41 -8.45 -14.54
CA ILE A 185 -1.09 -7.84 -14.76
C ILE A 185 -1.25 -6.41 -15.29
N VAL A 186 -2.10 -6.20 -16.31
CA VAL A 186 -2.38 -4.86 -16.85
C VAL A 186 -2.96 -3.96 -15.76
N GLY A 187 -3.94 -4.44 -15.00
CA GLY A 187 -4.53 -3.70 -13.89
C GLY A 187 -3.50 -3.27 -12.84
N LEU A 188 -2.61 -4.19 -12.44
CA LEU A 188 -1.54 -3.91 -11.47
C LEU A 188 -0.50 -2.92 -12.01
N VAL A 189 -0.16 -2.99 -13.30
CA VAL A 189 0.74 -2.03 -13.96
C VAL A 189 0.12 -0.63 -13.99
N VAL A 190 -1.17 -0.51 -14.34
CA VAL A 190 -1.89 0.78 -14.32
C VAL A 190 -1.94 1.32 -12.90
N ALA A 191 -2.27 0.49 -11.90
CA ALA A 191 -2.30 0.90 -10.50
C ALA A 191 -0.90 1.30 -9.98
N ALA A 192 0.15 0.58 -10.35
CA ALA A 192 1.52 0.92 -9.98
C ALA A 192 1.94 2.24 -10.60
N THR A 193 1.59 2.47 -11.87
CA THR A 193 1.86 3.73 -12.59
C THR A 193 1.11 4.89 -11.92
N PHE A 194 -0.15 4.70 -11.53
CA PHE A 194 -0.90 5.70 -10.79
C PHE A 194 -0.21 6.07 -9.47
N HIS A 195 0.21 5.08 -8.68
CA HIS A 195 0.94 5.33 -7.44
C HIS A 195 2.31 5.98 -7.67
N LEU A 196 3.02 5.61 -8.75
CA LEU A 196 4.29 6.21 -9.12
C LEU A 196 4.11 7.68 -9.52
N VAL A 197 3.10 7.98 -10.34
CA VAL A 197 2.75 9.36 -10.70
C VAL A 197 2.42 10.16 -9.44
N ASN A 198 1.67 9.59 -8.50
CA ASN A 198 1.39 10.26 -7.23
C ASN A 198 2.62 10.46 -6.34
N ALA A 199 3.56 9.51 -6.34
CA ALA A 199 4.84 9.65 -5.66
C ALA A 199 5.66 10.79 -6.27
N CYS A 200 5.80 10.82 -7.59
CA CYS A 200 6.56 11.85 -8.31
C CYS A 200 5.94 13.25 -8.25
N LEU A 201 4.61 13.34 -8.35
CA LEU A 201 3.90 14.62 -8.45
C LEU A 201 3.46 15.19 -7.09
N PHE A 202 3.12 14.32 -6.13
CA PHE A 202 2.57 14.72 -4.84
C PHE A 202 3.42 14.29 -3.64
N GLY A 203 4.59 13.68 -3.87
CA GLY A 203 5.47 13.24 -2.79
C GLY A 203 4.94 12.05 -1.99
N LEU A 204 3.93 11.34 -2.50
CA LEU A 204 3.27 10.21 -1.83
C LEU A 204 4.09 8.90 -1.94
N ASN A 205 5.39 8.98 -1.66
CA ASN A 205 6.37 7.89 -1.86
C ASN A 205 6.00 6.61 -1.09
N ARG A 206 5.48 6.76 0.13
CA ARG A 206 5.10 5.62 0.99
C ARG A 206 3.97 4.78 0.38
N PHE A 207 3.06 5.40 -0.38
CA PHE A 207 1.98 4.70 -1.07
C PHE A 207 2.52 3.76 -2.14
N PHE A 208 3.46 4.23 -2.97
CA PHE A 208 4.01 3.41 -4.04
C PHE A 208 4.59 2.08 -3.52
N TRP A 209 5.53 2.15 -2.58
CA TRP A 209 6.20 0.95 -2.07
C TRP A 209 5.26 0.01 -1.32
N THR A 210 4.37 0.56 -0.49
CA THR A 210 3.48 -0.26 0.35
C THR A 210 2.44 -1.01 -0.48
N TRP A 211 1.91 -0.40 -1.55
CA TRP A 211 0.93 -1.09 -2.41
C TRP A 211 1.60 -2.17 -3.25
N LEU A 212 2.77 -1.89 -3.82
CA LEU A 212 3.54 -2.88 -4.60
C LEU A 212 3.90 -4.09 -3.75
N ALA A 213 4.18 -3.90 -2.45
CA ALA A 213 4.45 -5.00 -1.54
C ALA A 213 3.31 -6.02 -1.44
N ALA A 214 2.06 -5.61 -1.66
CA ALA A 214 0.90 -6.50 -1.63
C ALA A 214 0.60 -7.21 -2.97
N TYR A 215 1.29 -6.86 -4.06
CA TYR A 215 1.01 -7.42 -5.39
C TYR A 215 1.24 -8.93 -5.49
N PRO A 216 2.28 -9.52 -4.86
CA PRO A 216 2.44 -10.97 -4.89
C PRO A 216 1.25 -11.70 -4.26
N ALA A 217 0.59 -11.12 -3.25
CA ALA A 217 -0.57 -11.72 -2.60
C ALA A 217 -1.77 -11.85 -3.55
N ILE A 218 -2.09 -10.82 -4.33
CA ILE A 218 -3.23 -10.87 -5.27
C ILE A 218 -2.91 -11.75 -6.50
N LEU A 219 -1.67 -11.76 -6.98
CA LEU A 219 -1.24 -12.64 -8.07
C LEU A 219 -1.31 -14.11 -7.67
N TRP A 220 -0.90 -14.43 -6.44
CA TRP A 220 -1.07 -15.78 -5.88
C TRP A 220 -2.55 -16.12 -5.69
N LEU A 221 -3.34 -15.20 -5.13
CA LEU A 221 -4.76 -15.42 -4.89
C LEU A 221 -5.51 -15.73 -6.20
N GLN A 222 -5.23 -15.00 -7.28
CA GLN A 222 -5.88 -15.25 -8.56
C GLN A 222 -5.63 -16.68 -9.04
N GLN A 223 -4.38 -17.15 -9.00
CA GLN A 223 -4.01 -18.51 -9.39
C GLN A 223 -4.58 -19.59 -8.47
N ARG A 224 -5.06 -19.22 -7.28
CA ARG A 224 -5.72 -20.13 -6.35
C ARG A 224 -7.21 -20.25 -6.64
N LEU A 225 -7.83 -19.20 -7.18
CA LEU A 225 -9.27 -19.11 -7.47
C LEU A 225 -9.63 -19.61 -8.88
N PHE A 226 -8.71 -19.56 -9.83
CA PHE A 226 -8.87 -19.95 -11.24
C PHE A 226 -7.78 -20.93 -11.65
#